data_AF-A0A1H8LZS8-F1
#
_entry.id   AF-A0A1H8LZS8-F1
#
_cell.length_a   1.000
_cell.length_b   1.000
_cell.length_c   1.000
_cell.angle_alpha   90.00
_cell.angle_beta   90.00
_cell.angle_gamma   90.00
#
_symmetry.space_group_name_H-M   'P 1'
#
loop_
_entity.id
_entity.type
_entity.pdbx_description
1 polymer ?
#
loop_
_entity_poly.entity_id
_entity_poly.type
_entity_poly.pdbx_seq_one_letter_code
_entity_poly.pdbx_strand_id
1 'polypeptide(L)' 'MKSIVIVLLISLTSFHPIETKVYICGSRGAKKFHYTENCRGLTACKHEIVKNITFYITY' A
#
# COMPACT_ATOMS: atom_id res chain seq x y z
N MET A 1 -14.25 26.57 25.82
CA MET A 1 -14.28 25.07 25.71
C MET A 1 -14.83 24.63 24.36
N LYS A 2 -14.35 25.21 23.25
CA LYS A 2 -14.84 24.92 21.88
C LYS A 2 -13.69 24.48 20.98
N SER A 3 -12.50 25.03 21.23
CA SER A 3 -11.24 24.65 20.58
C SER A 3 -10.78 23.22 20.88
N ILE A 4 -11.10 22.66 22.05
CA ILE A 4 -10.77 21.26 22.40
C ILE A 4 -11.48 20.27 21.48
N VAL A 5 -12.74 20.56 21.15
CA VAL A 5 -13.55 19.73 20.24
C VAL A 5 -12.95 19.76 18.83
N ILE A 6 -12.46 20.92 18.39
CA ILE A 6 -11.83 21.10 17.09
C ILE A 6 -10.50 20.33 17.01
N VAL A 7 -9.68 20.38 18.06
CA VAL A 7 -8.41 19.63 18.12
C VAL A 7 -8.67 18.12 18.09
N LEU A 8 -9.65 17.63 18.85
CA LEU A 8 -10.01 16.21 18.86
C LEU A 8 -10.47 15.73 17.47
N LEU A 9 -11.30 16.51 16.77
CA LEU A 9 -11.77 16.17 15.42
C LEU A 9 -10.65 16.03 14.39
N ILE A 10 -9.63 16.90 14.46
CA ILE A 10 -8.49 16.87 13.53
C ILE A 10 -7.64 15.61 13.72
N SER A 11 -7.45 15.17 14.97
CA SER A 11 -6.67 13.95 15.28
C SER A 11 -7.32 12.68 14.76
N LEU A 12 -8.66 12.59 14.76
CA LEU A 12 -9.36 11.41 14.25
C LEU A 12 -9.25 11.27 12.72
N THR A 13 -9.10 12.37 12.00
CA THR A 13 -9.01 12.35 10.52
C THR A 13 -7.61 12.12 9.98
N SER A 14 -6.57 11.99 10.82
CA SER A 14 -5.19 11.83 10.31
C SER A 14 -4.89 10.41 9.79
N PHE A 15 -5.71 9.42 10.15
CA PHE A 15 -5.51 8.02 9.77
C PHE A 15 -6.18 7.73 8.41
N HIS A 16 -5.50 8.08 7.32
CA HIS A 16 -5.93 7.72 5.97
C HIS A 16 -5.01 6.62 5.41
N PRO A 17 -5.49 5.38 5.25
CA PRO A 17 -4.70 4.35 4.59
C PRO A 17 -4.53 4.72 3.10
N ILE A 18 -3.29 4.91 2.66
CA ILE A 18 -3.01 4.99 1.23
C ILE A 18 -2.97 3.57 0.67
N GLU A 19 -3.91 3.25 -0.22
CA GLU A 19 -3.86 2.00 -0.97
C GLU A 19 -2.91 2.13 -2.16
N THR A 20 -1.69 1.61 -2.03
CA THR A 20 -0.81 1.42 -3.19
C THR A 20 -1.00 0.03 -3.76
N LYS A 21 -1.39 -0.05 -5.04
CA LYS A 21 -1.45 -1.33 -5.76
C LYS A 21 -0.06 -1.67 -6.27
N VAL A 22 0.50 -2.78 -5.77
CA VAL A 22 1.75 -3.34 -6.28
C VAL A 22 1.58 -4.78 -6.75
N TYR A 23 2.51 -5.22 -7.58
CA TYR A 23 2.63 -6.56 -8.13
C TYR A 23 3.84 -7.25 -7.52
N ILE A 24 3.65 -8.43 -6.94
CA ILE A 24 4.75 -9.26 -6.44
C ILE A 24 4.89 -10.51 -7.30
N CYS A 25 6.11 -10.76 -7.75
CA CYS A 25 6.52 -12.01 -8.36
C CYS A 25 6.98 -12.96 -7.25
N GLY A 26 6.21 -14.01 -6.95
CA GLY A 26 6.49 -14.97 -5.88
C GLY A 26 5.58 -14.83 -4.66
N SER A 27 6.08 -15.19 -3.47
CA SER A 27 5.27 -15.25 -2.25
C SER A 27 4.96 -13.87 -1.64
N ARG A 28 3.86 -13.81 -0.88
CA ARG A 28 3.51 -12.66 -0.04
C ARG A 28 4.63 -12.44 0.99
N GLY A 29 5.31 -11.29 0.90
CA GLY A 29 6.47 -10.95 1.74
C GLY A 29 7.79 -10.81 0.98
N ALA A 30 7.81 -10.96 -0.35
CA ALA A 30 8.98 -10.67 -1.14
C ALA A 30 9.43 -9.20 -0.94
N LYS A 31 10.75 -9.00 -0.72
CA LYS A 31 11.34 -7.68 -0.51
C LYS A 31 11.30 -6.78 -1.74
N LYS A 32 10.93 -7.32 -2.90
CA LYS A 32 10.85 -6.60 -4.18
C LYS A 32 9.42 -6.65 -4.72
N PHE A 33 8.92 -5.48 -5.11
CA PHE A 33 7.60 -5.28 -5.68
C PHE A 33 7.72 -4.43 -6.95
N HIS A 34 6.76 -4.59 -7.85
CA HIS A 34 6.64 -3.85 -9.10
C HIS A 34 5.41 -2.95 -9.04
N TYR A 35 5.53 -1.72 -9.54
CA TYR A 35 4.42 -0.75 -9.54
C TYR A 35 3.54 -0.84 -10.79
N THR A 36 4.02 -1.51 -11.84
CA THR A 36 3.32 -1.65 -13.12
C THR A 36 3.20 -3.12 -13.51
N GLU A 37 2.09 -3.49 -14.14
CA GLU A 37 1.86 -4.87 -14.58
C GLU A 37 2.70 -5.25 -15.83
N ASN A 38 3.09 -4.26 -16.64
CA ASN A 38 3.94 -4.43 -17.80
C ASN A 38 5.43 -4.24 -17.48
N CYS A 39 5.84 -4.33 -16.21
CA CYS A 39 7.24 -4.25 -15.86
C CYS A 39 7.99 -5.45 -16.46
N ARG A 40 9.08 -5.20 -17.21
CA ARG A 40 9.93 -6.25 -17.81
C ARG A 40 10.28 -7.39 -16.84
N GLY A 41 10.62 -7.04 -15.59
CA GLY A 41 10.94 -8.02 -14.55
C GLY A 41 9.73 -8.85 -14.09
N LEU A 42 8.53 -8.26 -14.08
CA LEU A 42 7.30 -8.95 -13.74
C LEU A 42 6.84 -9.86 -14.90
N THR A 43 6.94 -9.41 -16.15
CA THR A 43 6.60 -10.22 -17.33
C THR A 43 7.51 -11.43 -17.49
N ALA A 44 8.77 -11.33 -17.07
CA ALA A 44 9.71 -12.45 -17.04
C ALA A 44 9.53 -13.39 -15.83
N CYS A 45 8.59 -13.08 -14.92
CA CYS A 45 8.35 -13.89 -13.73
C CYS A 45 7.79 -15.26 -14.12
N LYS A 46 8.42 -16.33 -13.61
CA LYS A 46 7.94 -17.71 -13.76
C LYS A 46 7.08 -18.20 -12.58
N HIS A 47 6.99 -17.41 -11.52
CA HIS A 47 6.21 -17.72 -10.33
C HIS A 47 4.81 -17.09 -10.41
N GLU A 48 3.96 -17.44 -9.45
CA GLU A 48 2.68 -16.78 -9.27
C GLU A 48 2.86 -15.27 -9.07
N ILE A 49 2.05 -14.48 -9.78
CA ILE A 49 2.00 -13.04 -9.63
C ILE A 49 0.86 -12.69 -8.68
N VAL A 50 1.22 -12.24 -7.48
CA VAL A 50 0.24 -11.74 -6.51
C VAL A 50 -0.05 -10.28 -6.84
N LYS A 51 -1.24 -10.04 -7.42
CA LYS A 51 -1.81 -8.69 -7.61
C LYS A 51 -2.44 -8.23 -6.29
N ASN A 52 -2.28 -6.95 -5.95
CA ASN A 52 -2.96 -6.26 -4.84
C ASN A 52 -2.40 -6.56 -3.43
N ILE A 53 -1.12 -6.29 -3.21
CA ILE A 53 -0.66 -6.06 -1.84
C ILE A 53 -0.89 -4.59 -1.52
N THR A 54 -1.96 -4.33 -0.79
CA THR A 54 -2.23 -3.03 -0.19
C THR A 54 -1.26 -2.84 0.96
N PHE A 55 -0.26 -1.98 0.78
CA PHE A 55 0.53 -1.51 1.91
C PHE A 55 -0.26 -0.45 2.64
N TYR A 56 -0.78 -0.77 3.82
CA TYR A 56 -1.29 0.22 4.75
C TYR A 56 -0.08 0.99 5.31
N ILE A 57 0.33 2.05 4.63
CA ILE A 57 1.28 3.00 5.19
C ILE A 57 0.48 3.82 6.21
N THR A 58 0.58 3.43 7.47
CA THR A 58 0.20 4.28 8.60
C THR A 58 1.37 5.22 8.86
N TYR A 59 1.18 6.52 8.63
CA TYR A 59 2.14 7.55 9.05
C TYR A 59 2.16 7.69 10.57
#